data_AF-A0A9Q3V1V3-F1
#
_entry.id   AF-A0A9Q3V1V3-F1
#
_cell.length_a   1.000
_cell.length_b   1.000
_cell.length_c   1.000
_cell.angle_alpha   90.00
_cell.angle_beta   90.00
_cell.angle_gamma   90.00
#
_symmetry.space_group_name_H-M   'P 1'
#
loop_
_entity.id
_entity.type
_entity.pdbx_description
1 polymer ?
#
loop_
_entity_poly.entity_id
_entity_poly.type
_entity_poly.pdbx_seq_one_letter_code
_entity_poly.pdbx_strand_id
1 'polypeptide(L)'
;MDLFNKRTSKNKEEMENGKYYFLSFFSDKEEIDKKWDDFDFKTTINLEKGDFINFRSYSASISNDLYRDYGTKKFIITSKEFIIDDNFLLSGGVVCLKVKPHFE
;
A
#
# COMPACT_ATOMS: atom_id res chain seq x y z
N MET A 1 -7.83 23.25 -2.00
CA MET A 1 -8.80 22.21 -2.38
C MET A 1 -8.12 20.89 -2.11
N ASP A 2 -8.45 20.28 -0.98
CA ASP A 2 -7.69 19.17 -0.40
C ASP A 2 -7.50 17.99 -1.35
N LEU A 3 -6.27 17.48 -1.41
CA LEU A 3 -5.91 16.25 -2.12
C LEU A 3 -6.87 15.10 -1.83
N PHE A 4 -7.46 15.08 -0.63
CA PHE A 4 -8.44 14.11 -0.18
C PHE A 4 -9.79 14.17 -0.94
N ASN A 5 -10.29 15.37 -1.26
CA ASN A 5 -11.55 15.53 -2.03
C ASN A 5 -11.41 15.06 -3.49
N LYS A 6 -10.20 15.11 -4.04
CA LYS A 6 -9.89 14.50 -5.33
C LYS A 6 -9.81 12.95 -5.24
N ARG A 7 -9.48 12.40 -4.06
CA ARG A 7 -9.23 10.97 -3.78
C ARG A 7 -10.52 10.17 -3.50
N THR A 8 -11.54 10.76 -2.89
CA THR A 8 -12.81 10.07 -2.55
C THR A 8 -13.81 10.00 -3.69
N SER A 9 -13.73 10.90 -4.66
CA SER A 9 -14.72 11.02 -5.76
C SER A 9 -14.64 9.88 -6.79
N LYS A 10 -13.54 9.13 -6.83
CA LYS A 10 -13.26 8.15 -7.91
C LYS A 10 -13.64 6.70 -7.58
N ASN A 11 -13.91 6.38 -6.31
CA ASN A 11 -13.84 4.98 -5.84
C ASN A 11 -15.12 4.43 -5.16
N LYS A 12 -16.27 5.12 -5.23
CA LYS A 12 -17.48 4.65 -4.53
C LYS A 12 -18.01 3.30 -5.03
N GLU A 13 -17.85 2.97 -6.32
CA GLU A 13 -18.38 1.73 -6.92
C GLU A 13 -17.42 0.53 -6.77
N GLU A 14 -16.13 0.73 -6.51
CA GLU A 14 -15.14 -0.37 -6.47
C GLU A 14 -14.94 -1.00 -5.07
N MET A 15 -15.60 -0.44 -4.06
CA MET A 15 -15.42 -0.81 -2.64
C MET A 15 -16.27 -2.00 -2.18
N GLU A 16 -17.14 -2.54 -3.04
CA GLU A 16 -18.13 -3.53 -2.59
C GLU A 16 -17.58 -4.93 -2.29
N ASN A 17 -16.32 -5.27 -2.64
CA ASN A 17 -15.80 -6.64 -2.41
C ASN A 17 -14.28 -6.80 -2.11
N GLY A 18 -13.52 -5.72 -1.84
CA GLY A 18 -12.07 -5.80 -1.62
C GLY A 18 -11.56 -4.97 -0.43
N LYS A 19 -10.45 -5.40 0.18
CA LYS A 19 -9.67 -4.58 1.11
C LYS A 19 -8.71 -3.72 0.30
N TYR A 20 -8.61 -2.45 0.69
CA TYR A 20 -7.78 -1.48 0.00
C TYR A 20 -6.77 -0.90 0.97
N TYR A 21 -5.49 -1.05 0.63
CA TYR A 21 -4.37 -0.58 1.44
C TYR A 21 -3.56 0.43 0.63
N PHE A 22 -2.99 1.41 1.32
CA PHE A 22 -1.86 2.19 0.82
C PHE A 22 -0.58 1.63 1.42
N LEU A 23 0.47 1.49 0.63
CA LEU A 23 1.77 1.05 1.11
C LEU A 23 2.70 2.26 1.23
N SER A 24 3.32 2.40 2.39
CA SER A 24 4.43 3.33 2.59
C SER A 24 5.70 2.50 2.78
N PHE A 25 6.65 2.70 1.88
CA PHE A 25 7.91 1.96 1.88
C PHE A 25 8.91 2.64 2.81
N PHE A 26 9.67 1.84 3.54
CA PHE A 26 10.74 2.35 4.42
C PHE A 26 12.03 1.55 4.21
N SER A 27 13.09 2.24 3.81
CA SER A 27 14.41 1.69 3.58
C SER A 27 15.50 2.72 3.88
N ASP A 28 16.77 2.35 3.67
CA ASP A 28 17.89 3.29 3.79
C ASP A 28 18.00 4.25 2.58
N LYS A 29 17.06 4.15 1.62
CA LYS A 29 17.04 4.91 0.37
C LYS A 29 15.81 5.83 0.32
N GLU A 30 15.80 6.88 1.14
CA GLU A 30 14.63 7.77 1.30
C GLU A 30 14.07 8.35 -0.01
N GLU A 31 14.93 8.66 -1.00
CA GLU A 31 14.48 9.17 -2.30
C GLU A 31 13.65 8.14 -3.08
N ILE A 32 14.00 6.86 -2.94
CA ILE A 32 13.25 5.75 -3.52
C ILE A 32 11.95 5.55 -2.75
N ASP A 33 12.00 5.61 -1.41
CA ASP A 33 10.80 5.47 -0.58
C ASP A 33 9.74 6.52 -0.95
N LYS A 34 10.15 7.79 -1.12
CA LYS A 34 9.27 8.89 -1.55
C LYS A 34 8.63 8.67 -2.92
N LYS A 35 9.32 7.98 -3.84
CA LYS A 35 8.78 7.66 -5.17
C LYS A 35 7.59 6.69 -5.07
N TRP A 36 7.62 5.81 -4.08
CA TRP A 36 6.62 4.75 -3.89
C TRP A 36 5.66 5.04 -2.73
N ASP A 37 5.70 6.24 -2.18
CA ASP A 37 4.85 6.64 -1.08
C ASP A 37 3.38 6.62 -1.53
N ASP A 38 2.49 6.20 -0.62
CA ASP A 38 1.07 5.98 -0.89
C ASP A 38 0.79 5.03 -2.08
N PHE A 39 1.59 3.98 -2.30
CA PHE A 39 1.32 3.03 -3.37
C PHE A 39 0.02 2.24 -3.13
N ASP A 40 -0.92 2.36 -4.07
CA ASP A 40 -2.22 1.67 -4.02
C ASP A 40 -2.08 0.14 -4.15
N PHE A 41 -2.55 -0.57 -3.13
CA PHE A 41 -2.54 -2.03 -3.09
C PHE A 41 -3.92 -2.60 -2.73
N LYS A 42 -4.57 -3.23 -3.71
CA LYS A 42 -5.88 -3.87 -3.54
C LYS A 42 -5.71 -5.37 -3.37
N THR A 43 -6.36 -5.93 -2.36
CA THR A 43 -6.37 -7.38 -2.09
C THR A 43 -7.65 -7.80 -1.40
N THR A 44 -7.96 -9.10 -1.41
CA THR A 44 -9.07 -9.67 -0.61
C THR A 44 -8.59 -10.21 0.74
N ILE A 45 -7.27 -10.33 0.93
CA ILE A 45 -6.65 -10.86 2.14
C ILE A 45 -6.57 -9.75 3.20
N ASN A 46 -6.91 -10.07 4.45
CA ASN A 46 -6.62 -9.18 5.56
C ASN A 46 -5.15 -9.30 5.95
N LEU A 47 -4.40 -8.22 5.79
CA LEU A 47 -2.97 -8.16 6.10
C LEU A 47 -2.72 -7.58 7.49
N GLU A 48 -1.74 -8.15 8.20
CA GLU A 48 -1.32 -7.76 9.54
C GLU A 48 0.20 -7.56 9.64
N LYS A 49 0.64 -6.95 10.74
CA LYS A 49 2.07 -6.79 11.04
C LYS A 49 2.75 -8.16 11.12
N GLY A 50 3.89 -8.29 10.43
CA GLY A 50 4.66 -9.54 10.33
C GLY A 50 4.37 -10.35 9.08
N ASP A 51 3.26 -10.07 8.37
CA ASP A 51 2.99 -10.71 7.08
C ASP A 51 3.96 -10.22 6.00
N PHE A 52 4.09 -11.03 4.95
CA PHE A 52 4.88 -10.71 3.78
C PHE A 52 3.99 -10.47 2.56
N ILE A 53 4.32 -9.44 1.79
CA ILE A 53 3.74 -9.18 0.47
C ILE A 53 4.80 -9.51 -0.58
N ASN A 54 4.43 -10.35 -1.55
CA ASN A 54 5.29 -10.69 -2.69
C ASN A 54 4.66 -10.18 -4.00
N PHE A 55 5.30 -9.17 -4.61
CA PHE A 55 4.84 -8.54 -5.84
C PHE A 55 5.28 -9.29 -7.11
N ARG A 56 5.75 -10.54 -7.02
CA ARG A 56 6.17 -11.32 -8.20
C ARG A 56 5.06 -11.45 -9.25
N SER A 57 3.80 -11.52 -8.82
CA SER A 57 2.65 -11.75 -9.71
C SER A 57 1.67 -10.59 -9.82
N TYR A 58 1.99 -9.41 -9.27
CA TYR A 58 1.06 -8.26 -9.24
C TYR A 58 0.90 -7.62 -10.62
N SER A 59 1.98 -7.05 -11.15
CA SER A 59 2.09 -6.65 -12.56
C SER A 59 3.56 -6.70 -12.98
N ALA A 60 3.84 -6.99 -14.25
CA ALA A 60 5.23 -7.14 -14.71
C ALA A 60 6.03 -5.84 -14.55
N SER A 61 5.42 -4.68 -14.82
CA SER A 61 6.06 -3.37 -14.66
C SER A 61 6.37 -3.06 -13.20
N ILE A 62 5.36 -3.08 -12.32
CA ILE A 62 5.53 -2.76 -10.89
C ILE A 62 6.52 -3.73 -10.24
N SER A 63 6.39 -5.03 -10.54
CA SER A 63 7.28 -6.05 -10.01
C SER A 63 8.75 -5.80 -10.37
N ASN A 64 9.02 -5.40 -11.62
CA ASN A 64 10.38 -5.13 -12.08
C ASN A 64 10.91 -3.79 -11.57
N ASP A 65 10.04 -2.78 -11.47
CA ASP A 65 10.41 -1.49 -10.91
C ASP A 65 10.76 -1.60 -9.43
N LEU A 66 9.97 -2.33 -8.64
CA LEU A 66 10.27 -2.62 -7.23
C LEU A 66 11.59 -3.38 -7.09
N TYR A 67 11.85 -4.37 -7.95
CA TYR A 67 13.12 -5.10 -7.93
C TYR A 67 14.32 -4.21 -8.29
N ARG A 68 14.20 -3.35 -9.30
CA ARG A 68 15.26 -2.41 -9.67
C ARG A 68 15.58 -1.44 -8.53
N ASP A 69 14.54 -0.95 -7.86
CA ASP A 69 14.66 0.11 -6.88
C ASP A 69 15.14 -0.44 -5.50
N TYR A 70 14.56 -1.56 -5.05
CA TYR A 70 14.82 -2.15 -3.73
C TYR A 70 15.69 -3.40 -3.75
N GLY A 71 15.95 -4.02 -4.90
CA GLY A 71 16.68 -5.29 -5.00
C GLY A 71 15.85 -6.53 -4.60
N THR A 72 14.56 -6.37 -4.35
CA THR A 72 13.65 -7.46 -3.96
C THR A 72 12.23 -7.18 -4.44
N LYS A 73 11.42 -8.24 -4.51
CA LYS A 73 9.98 -8.18 -4.78
C LYS A 73 9.15 -8.54 -3.54
N LYS A 74 9.82 -8.85 -2.43
CA LYS A 74 9.22 -9.32 -1.17
C LYS A 74 9.44 -8.27 -0.09
N PHE A 75 8.37 -7.93 0.59
CA PHE A 75 8.35 -6.90 1.61
C PHE A 75 7.64 -7.41 2.86
N ILE A 76 8.16 -7.07 4.04
CA ILE A 76 7.53 -7.39 5.33
C ILE A 76 6.72 -6.19 5.82
N ILE A 77 5.52 -6.45 6.32
CA ILE A 77 4.68 -5.43 6.95
C ILE A 77 5.20 -5.17 8.37
N THR A 78 5.65 -3.94 8.62
CA THR A 78 6.23 -3.54 9.91
C THR A 78 5.22 -2.86 10.82
N SER A 79 4.19 -2.22 10.25
CA SER A 79 3.08 -1.64 10.99
C SER A 79 1.84 -1.44 10.11
N LYS A 80 0.71 -1.25 10.79
CA LYS A 80 -0.61 -1.01 10.22
C LYS A 80 -1.19 0.22 10.91
N GLU A 81 -1.47 1.27 10.15
CA GLU A 81 -1.95 2.54 10.65
C GLU A 81 -3.34 2.82 10.07
N PHE A 82 -4.31 3.07 10.94
CA PHE A 82 -5.65 3.46 10.54
C PHE A 82 -5.67 4.96 10.31
N ILE A 83 -5.98 5.36 9.08
CA ILE A 83 -6.21 6.77 8.77
C ILE A 83 -7.66 7.06 9.18
N ILE A 84 -7.81 7.74 10.31
CA ILE A 84 -9.12 8.16 10.82
C ILE A 84 -9.54 9.41 10.04
N ASP A 85 -10.70 9.33 9.39
CA ASP A 85 -11.41 10.47 8.79
C ASP A 85 -12.88 10.39 9.21
N ASP A 86 -13.55 11.55 9.29
CA ASP A 86 -14.90 11.75 9.82
C ASP A 86 -15.98 10.95 9.04
N ASN A 87 -15.62 10.39 7.87
CA ASN A 87 -16.46 9.52 7.03
C ASN A 87 -16.20 8.01 7.20
N PHE A 88 -15.54 7.60 8.28
CA PHE A 88 -15.17 6.21 8.61
C PHE A 88 -16.27 5.16 8.37
N LEU A 89 -17.54 5.55 8.56
CA LEU A 89 -18.71 4.68 8.43
C LEU A 89 -19.06 4.28 6.98
N LEU A 90 -18.57 4.99 5.96
CA LEU A 90 -18.97 4.77 4.56
C LEU A 90 -17.88 4.12 3.68
N SER A 91 -16.62 4.14 4.12
CA SER A 91 -15.47 3.77 3.29
C SER A 91 -14.63 2.63 3.86
N GLY A 92 -15.07 1.97 4.94
CA GLY A 92 -14.40 0.78 5.45
C GLY A 92 -12.91 1.03 5.73
N GLY A 93 -12.60 2.05 6.53
CA GLY A 93 -11.28 2.32 7.10
C GLY A 93 -10.10 2.28 6.12
N VAL A 94 -9.62 3.44 5.67
CA VAL A 94 -8.36 3.50 4.92
C VAL A 94 -7.21 3.04 5.82
N VAL A 95 -6.52 1.98 5.40
CA VAL A 95 -5.38 1.43 6.15
C VAL A 95 -4.09 1.68 5.37
N CYS A 96 -3.13 2.34 6.02
CA CYS A 96 -1.75 2.41 5.55
C CYS A 96 -0.94 1.26 6.14
N LEU A 97 -0.20 0.53 5.30
CA LEU A 97 0.74 -0.50 5.71
C LEU A 97 2.15 0.04 5.49
N LYS A 98 2.96 0.10 6.56
CA LYS A 98 4.38 0.36 6.41
C LYS A 98 5.09 -0.94 6.05
N VAL A 99 5.85 -0.92 4.98
CA VAL A 99 6.52 -2.10 4.44
C VAL A 99 8.02 -1.87 4.30
N LYS A 100 8.80 -2.89 4.61
CA LYS A 100 10.26 -2.87 4.47
C LYS A 100 10.71 -3.93 3.47
N PRO A 101 11.69 -3.65 2.58
CA PRO A 101 12.32 -4.67 1.75
C PRO A 101 12.81 -5.84 2.59
N HIS A 102 12.52 -7.06 2.13
CA HIS A 102 12.99 -8.28 2.76
C HIS A 102 13.87 -9.07 1.79
N PHE A 103 15.03 -9.47 2.29
CA PHE A 103 16.04 -10.25 1.59
C PHE A 103 16.14 -11.62 2.28
N GLU A 104 16.10 -12.68 1.49
CA GLU A 104 16.32 -14.07 1.94
C GLU A 104 17.81 -14.42 1.88
#